data_AF-A0A101HPA1-F1
#
_entry.id   AF-A0A101HPA1-F1
#
_cell.length_a   1.000
_cell.length_b   1.000
_cell.length_c   1.000
_cell.angle_alpha   90.00
_cell.angle_beta   90.00
_cell.angle_gamma   90.00
#
_symmetry.space_group_name_H-M   'P 1'
#
loop_
_entity.id
_entity.type
_entity.pdbx_description
1 polymer ?
#
loop_
_entity_poly.entity_id
_entity_poly.type
_entity_poly.pdbx_seq_one_letter_code
_entity_poly.pdbx_strand_id
1 'polypeptide(L)'
;MIAPVEVWVVEFINGEVSIYENLNGVLTNSAELLWHLSNLRNYVNLSPYMKETEINGITYKGIGFGSGYVGIPGDGSPPSRFVRISFLREFSDPVETEEEGVMLALHLLNTVDIPAGVSKREESSTEAFESTQWVTIKDNKNLKLYFRTYDCASLFVVDLNEAHYGTKHESIDVDKPFSAIDVL
;
A
#
# COMPACT_ATOMS: atom_id res chain seq x y z
N MET A 1 -13.14 6.10 22.74
CA MET A 1 -13.01 6.62 21.36
C MET A 1 -11.58 7.09 21.17
N ILE A 2 -10.84 6.45 20.27
CA ILE A 2 -9.55 6.98 19.79
C ILE A 2 -9.90 8.17 18.90
N ALA A 3 -9.25 9.31 19.07
CA ALA A 3 -9.46 10.46 18.18
C ALA A 3 -9.17 10.04 16.72
N PRO A 4 -9.92 10.52 15.72
CA PRO A 4 -9.61 10.21 14.33
C PRO A 4 -8.16 10.63 14.02
N VAL A 5 -7.42 9.75 13.36
CA VAL A 5 -6.07 10.06 12.91
C VAL A 5 -6.20 11.05 11.77
N GLU A 6 -5.71 12.27 11.97
CA GLU A 6 -5.64 13.27 10.91
C GLU A 6 -4.49 12.92 9.95
N VAL A 7 -4.80 12.82 8.67
CA VAL A 7 -3.82 12.59 7.60
C VAL A 7 -3.84 13.78 6.68
N TRP A 8 -2.69 14.38 6.44
CA TRP A 8 -2.55 15.56 5.59
C TRP A 8 -1.60 15.27 4.43
N VAL A 9 -1.90 15.85 3.27
CA VAL A 9 -1.05 15.79 2.07
C VAL A 9 -0.62 17.21 1.70
N VAL A 10 0.67 17.36 1.40
CA VAL A 10 1.28 18.62 0.98
C VAL A 10 1.83 18.45 -0.43
N GLU A 11 1.32 19.23 -1.38
CA GLU A 11 1.74 19.23 -2.78
C GLU A 11 2.22 20.63 -3.18
N PHE A 12 3.34 20.69 -3.90
CA PHE A 12 3.87 21.94 -4.46
C PHE A 12 3.50 22.02 -5.94
N ILE A 13 2.46 22.79 -6.28
CA ILE A 13 1.89 22.86 -7.62
C ILE A 13 2.21 24.22 -8.21
N ASN A 14 2.97 24.25 -9.31
CA ASN A 14 3.40 25.50 -9.96
C ASN A 14 4.10 26.50 -9.02
N GLY A 15 4.81 26.00 -8.00
CA GLY A 15 5.49 26.82 -7.00
C GLY A 15 4.61 27.26 -5.82
N GLU A 16 3.33 26.91 -5.81
CA GLU A 16 2.41 27.17 -4.70
C GLU A 16 2.23 25.93 -3.82
N VAL A 17 2.08 26.15 -2.51
CA VAL A 17 1.86 25.08 -1.54
C VAL A 17 0.36 24.83 -1.41
N SER A 18 -0.06 23.62 -1.74
CA SER A 18 -1.42 23.12 -1.50
C SER A 18 -1.40 22.10 -0.37
N ILE A 19 -2.27 22.28 0.62
CA ILE A 19 -2.39 21.41 1.79
C ILE A 19 -3.83 20.88 1.85
N TYR A 20 -3.97 19.57 1.93
CA TYR A 20 -5.27 18.89 1.95
C TYR A 20 -5.37 17.97 3.15
N GLU A 21 -6.53 17.98 3.81
CA GLU A 21 -6.92 16.87 4.67
C GLU A 21 -7.26 15.66 3.77
N ASN A 22 -6.64 14.52 4.04
CA ASN A 22 -6.79 13.29 3.27
C ASN A 22 -7.48 12.20 4.08
N LEU A 23 -8.81 12.29 4.18
CA LEU A 23 -9.63 11.30 4.85
C LEU A 23 -9.54 9.89 4.22
N ASN A 24 -9.12 9.78 2.95
CA ASN A 24 -8.89 8.49 2.31
C ASN A 24 -7.65 7.77 2.88
N GLY A 25 -6.68 8.52 3.39
CA GLY A 25 -5.49 7.98 4.04
C GLY A 25 -4.49 7.30 3.10
N VAL A 26 -4.64 7.47 1.78
CA VAL A 26 -3.76 6.89 0.75
C VAL A 26 -3.11 8.01 -0.07
N LEU A 27 -1.85 7.79 -0.47
CA LEU A 27 -1.14 8.62 -1.44
C LEU A 27 -0.21 7.74 -2.29
N THR A 28 -0.01 8.10 -3.56
CA THR A 28 0.98 7.46 -4.44
C THR A 28 1.93 8.50 -5.05
N ASN A 29 1.84 8.75 -6.35
CA ASN A 29 2.64 9.73 -7.07
C ASN A 29 1.68 10.58 -7.93
N SER A 30 2.17 11.23 -8.99
CA SER A 30 1.35 12.00 -9.92
C SER A 30 0.13 11.23 -10.46
N ALA A 31 -1.00 11.87 -10.72
CA ALA A 31 -1.30 13.30 -10.60
C ALA A 31 -1.56 13.75 -9.13
N GLU A 32 -2.09 14.95 -8.95
CA GLU A 32 -2.40 15.54 -7.63
C GLU A 32 -3.45 14.72 -6.87
N LEU A 33 -3.46 14.82 -5.54
CA LEU A 33 -4.40 14.09 -4.67
C LEU A 33 -5.86 14.28 -5.11
N LEU A 34 -6.28 15.51 -5.40
CA LEU A 34 -7.67 15.80 -5.80
C LEU A 34 -8.05 15.08 -7.11
N TRP A 35 -7.11 14.90 -8.03
CA TRP A 35 -7.33 14.12 -9.24
C TRP A 35 -7.54 12.65 -8.90
N HIS A 36 -6.70 12.07 -8.03
CA HIS A 36 -6.85 10.68 -7.59
C HIS A 36 -8.19 10.43 -6.88
N LEU A 37 -8.60 11.35 -6.01
CA LEU A 37 -9.91 11.28 -5.34
C LEU A 37 -11.06 11.37 -6.36
N SER A 38 -10.95 12.21 -7.39
CA SER A 38 -11.93 12.23 -8.48
C SER A 38 -11.90 10.94 -9.31
N ASN A 39 -10.73 10.32 -9.49
CA ASN A 39 -10.58 9.08 -10.25
C ASN A 39 -11.30 7.90 -9.57
N LEU A 40 -11.36 7.86 -8.23
CA LEU A 40 -12.11 6.83 -7.49
C LEU A 40 -13.60 6.76 -7.89
N ARG A 41 -14.17 7.84 -8.43
CA ARG A 41 -15.57 7.89 -8.90
C ARG A 41 -15.84 6.91 -10.05
N ASN A 42 -14.80 6.52 -10.80
CA ASN A 42 -14.91 5.52 -11.87
C ASN A 42 -15.07 4.08 -11.32
N TYR A 43 -14.88 3.88 -10.02
CA TYR A 43 -14.80 2.57 -9.38
C TYR A 43 -15.82 2.40 -8.24
N VAL A 44 -16.83 3.28 -8.15
CA VAL A 44 -17.88 3.21 -7.10
C VAL A 44 -18.72 1.92 -7.17
N ASN A 45 -18.63 1.19 -8.28
CA ASN A 45 -19.26 -0.10 -8.42
C ASN A 45 -18.47 -1.23 -7.75
N LEU A 46 -17.20 -1.06 -7.35
CA LEU A 46 -16.45 -2.14 -6.70
C LEU A 46 -17.04 -2.48 -5.32
N SER A 47 -16.96 -3.75 -4.92
CA SER A 47 -17.49 -4.24 -3.64
C SER A 47 -16.70 -5.47 -3.16
N PRO A 48 -16.60 -5.74 -1.85
CA PRO A 48 -16.03 -6.99 -1.35
C PRO A 48 -16.93 -8.20 -1.65
N TYR A 49 -18.22 -7.97 -1.96
CA TYR A 49 -19.21 -9.03 -2.09
C TYR A 49 -19.34 -9.52 -3.52
N MET A 50 -19.40 -10.84 -3.69
CA MET A 50 -19.80 -11.50 -4.93
C MET A 50 -21.16 -10.95 -5.40
N LYS A 51 -21.25 -10.64 -6.69
CA LYS A 51 -22.47 -10.11 -7.30
C LYS A 51 -23.17 -11.17 -8.13
N GLU A 52 -24.45 -10.96 -8.35
CA GLU A 52 -25.23 -11.68 -9.35
C GLU A 52 -26.04 -10.71 -10.20
N THR A 53 -26.38 -11.13 -11.41
CA THR A 53 -27.22 -10.36 -12.34
C THR A 53 -28.14 -11.31 -13.11
N GLU A 54 -29.28 -10.81 -13.57
CA GLU A 54 -30.18 -11.55 -14.44
C GLU A 54 -30.11 -11.00 -15.87
N ILE A 55 -29.97 -11.88 -16.86
CA ILE A 55 -29.98 -11.55 -18.28
C ILE A 55 -30.85 -12.57 -18.99
N ASN A 56 -31.89 -12.12 -19.70
CA ASN A 56 -32.84 -12.98 -20.44
C ASN A 56 -33.48 -14.09 -19.57
N GLY A 57 -33.79 -13.81 -18.30
CA GLY A 57 -34.36 -14.80 -17.37
C GLY A 57 -33.36 -15.81 -16.82
N ILE A 58 -32.06 -15.65 -17.08
CA ILE A 58 -30.98 -16.48 -16.54
C ILE A 58 -30.21 -15.68 -15.49
N THR A 59 -30.11 -16.22 -14.28
CA THR A 59 -29.29 -15.65 -13.20
C THR A 59 -27.83 -16.09 -13.35
N TYR A 60 -26.93 -15.11 -13.47
CA TYR A 60 -25.48 -15.30 -13.47
C TYR A 60 -24.90 -14.85 -12.15
N LYS A 61 -24.27 -15.79 -11.44
CA LYS A 61 -23.52 -15.52 -10.20
C LYS A 61 -22.05 -15.29 -10.53
N GLY A 62 -21.42 -14.37 -9.81
CA GLY A 62 -19.99 -14.14 -9.88
C GLY A 62 -19.21 -15.44 -9.62
N ILE A 63 -18.12 -15.64 -10.37
CA ILE A 63 -17.29 -16.83 -10.23
C ILE A 63 -16.33 -16.61 -9.06
N GLY A 64 -16.58 -17.27 -7.94
CA GLY A 64 -15.69 -17.29 -6.77
C GLY A 64 -15.62 -15.99 -5.95
N PHE A 65 -14.96 -16.09 -4.79
CA PHE A 65 -14.62 -14.93 -3.96
C PHE A 65 -13.71 -13.98 -4.74
N GLY A 66 -13.91 -12.68 -4.55
CA GLY A 66 -13.18 -11.62 -5.25
C GLY A 66 -13.86 -11.09 -6.52
N SER A 67 -14.92 -11.75 -7.00
CA SER A 67 -15.67 -11.29 -8.18
C SER A 67 -16.38 -9.93 -7.98
N GLY A 68 -16.56 -9.48 -6.74
CA GLY A 68 -17.20 -8.22 -6.40
C GLY A 68 -16.45 -6.96 -6.82
N TYR A 69 -15.13 -7.06 -6.98
CA TYR A 69 -14.24 -5.96 -7.38
C TYR A 69 -13.56 -6.19 -8.73
N VAL A 70 -14.15 -7.03 -9.60
CA VAL A 70 -13.73 -7.13 -11.01
C VAL A 70 -13.83 -5.75 -11.66
N GLY A 71 -12.73 -5.29 -12.24
CA GLY A 71 -12.55 -3.92 -12.74
C GLY A 71 -11.52 -3.11 -11.95
N ILE A 72 -11.05 -3.61 -10.79
CA ILE A 72 -9.89 -3.04 -10.10
C ILE A 72 -8.65 -3.11 -11.01
N PRO A 73 -7.90 -2.01 -11.20
CA PRO A 73 -6.77 -2.00 -12.12
C PRO A 73 -5.57 -2.74 -11.53
N GLY A 74 -4.92 -3.55 -12.36
CA GLY A 74 -3.84 -4.46 -11.94
C GLY A 74 -2.42 -3.97 -12.25
N ASP A 75 -2.25 -2.94 -13.09
CA ASP A 75 -0.94 -2.44 -13.51
C ASP A 75 -0.22 -1.63 -12.42
N GLY A 76 1.08 -1.38 -12.61
CA GLY A 76 1.94 -0.72 -11.63
C GLY A 76 1.86 0.81 -11.59
N SER A 77 1.01 1.44 -12.41
CA SER A 77 0.95 2.91 -12.49
C SER A 77 0.47 3.55 -11.17
N PRO A 78 0.84 4.81 -10.88
CA PRO A 78 0.39 5.48 -9.68
C PRO A 78 -1.14 5.57 -9.52
N PRO A 79 -1.94 5.88 -10.56
CA PRO A 79 -3.40 5.84 -10.46
C PRO A 79 -3.94 4.45 -10.11
N SER A 80 -3.40 3.40 -10.73
CA SER A 80 -3.86 2.03 -10.49
C SER A 80 -3.51 1.54 -9.09
N ARG A 81 -2.30 1.85 -8.60
CA ARG A 81 -1.91 1.58 -7.20
C ARG A 81 -2.79 2.34 -6.22
N PHE A 82 -3.12 3.61 -6.49
CA PHE A 82 -4.00 4.41 -5.64
C PHE A 82 -5.38 3.78 -5.54
N VAL A 83 -6.05 3.51 -6.68
CA VAL A 83 -7.37 2.86 -6.71
C VAL A 83 -7.33 1.53 -5.95
N ARG A 84 -6.35 0.68 -6.26
CA ARG A 84 -6.27 -0.67 -5.67
C ARG A 84 -6.15 -0.62 -4.15
N ILE A 85 -5.21 0.15 -3.61
CA ILE A 85 -5.00 0.19 -2.15
C ILE A 85 -6.14 0.91 -1.42
N SER A 86 -6.73 1.97 -2.01
CA SER A 86 -7.89 2.65 -1.41
C SER A 86 -9.08 1.73 -1.21
N PHE A 87 -9.43 0.93 -2.22
CA PHE A 87 -10.57 0.00 -2.10
C PHE A 87 -10.23 -1.25 -1.28
N LEU A 88 -9.06 -1.86 -1.47
CA LEU A 88 -8.70 -3.06 -0.70
C LEU A 88 -8.56 -2.77 0.80
N ARG A 89 -8.05 -1.59 1.17
CA ARG A 89 -8.03 -1.13 2.57
C ARG A 89 -9.45 -1.01 3.14
N GLU A 90 -10.36 -0.36 2.41
CA GLU A 90 -11.75 -0.19 2.85
C GLU A 90 -12.51 -1.53 2.97
N PHE A 91 -12.18 -2.49 2.12
CA PHE A 91 -12.79 -3.81 2.10
C PHE A 91 -12.20 -4.80 3.11
N SER A 92 -11.11 -4.43 3.78
CA SER A 92 -10.45 -5.29 4.76
C SER A 92 -11.19 -5.28 6.09
N ASP A 93 -11.15 -6.42 6.78
CA ASP A 93 -11.72 -6.53 8.12
C ASP A 93 -10.97 -5.63 9.11
N PRO A 94 -11.68 -5.10 10.14
CA PRO A 94 -11.01 -4.40 11.23
C PRO A 94 -10.08 -5.36 11.99
N VAL A 95 -8.99 -4.82 12.52
CA VAL A 95 -8.01 -5.55 13.34
C VAL A 95 -8.20 -5.23 14.81
N GLU A 96 -7.89 -6.18 15.69
CA GLU A 96 -8.02 -6.04 17.14
C GLU A 96 -6.67 -5.78 17.82
N THR A 97 -5.59 -6.27 17.23
CA THR A 97 -4.23 -6.18 17.79
C THR A 97 -3.28 -5.34 16.93
N GLU A 98 -2.17 -4.89 17.53
CA GLU A 98 -1.08 -4.22 16.82
C GLU A 98 -0.51 -5.14 15.73
N GLU A 99 -0.24 -6.39 16.11
CA GLU A 99 0.38 -7.39 15.26
C GLU A 99 -0.51 -7.70 14.03
N GLU A 100 -1.82 -7.82 14.23
CA GLU A 100 -2.79 -7.94 13.13
C GLU A 100 -2.78 -6.71 12.23
N GLY A 101 -2.68 -5.50 12.80
CA GLY A 101 -2.58 -4.26 12.05
C GLY A 101 -1.33 -4.18 11.18
N VAL A 102 -0.17 -4.56 11.73
CA VAL A 102 1.10 -4.63 10.98
C VAL A 102 1.00 -5.67 9.87
N MET A 103 0.43 -6.85 10.16
CA MET A 103 0.24 -7.91 9.18
C MET A 103 -0.72 -7.49 8.05
N LEU A 104 -1.85 -6.86 8.38
CA LEU A 104 -2.80 -6.36 7.39
C LEU A 104 -2.17 -5.27 6.53
N ALA A 105 -1.45 -4.31 7.12
CA ALA A 105 -0.72 -3.28 6.39
C ALA A 105 0.28 -3.89 5.42
N LEU A 106 1.03 -4.92 5.83
CA LEU A 106 1.94 -5.65 4.97
C LEU A 106 1.20 -6.32 3.80
N HIS A 107 0.09 -7.01 4.06
CA HIS A 107 -0.74 -7.62 3.00
C HIS A 107 -1.25 -6.59 2.00
N LEU A 108 -1.75 -5.44 2.46
CA LEU A 108 -2.22 -4.36 1.59
C LEU A 108 -1.08 -3.77 0.75
N LEU A 109 0.09 -3.52 1.34
CA LEU A 109 1.25 -3.00 0.62
C LEU A 109 1.77 -3.99 -0.43
N ASN A 110 1.65 -5.30 -0.18
CA ASN A 110 2.00 -6.33 -1.16
C ASN A 110 1.11 -6.29 -2.42
N THR A 111 -0.10 -5.70 -2.35
CA THR A 111 -1.00 -5.59 -3.52
C THR A 111 -0.52 -4.55 -4.54
N VAL A 112 0.37 -3.65 -4.11
CA VAL A 112 0.95 -2.57 -4.93
C VAL A 112 2.46 -2.70 -5.07
N ASP A 113 3.00 -3.85 -4.69
CA ASP A 113 4.42 -4.19 -4.82
C ASP A 113 4.80 -4.29 -6.30
N ILE A 114 5.98 -3.80 -6.67
CA ILE A 114 6.48 -3.79 -8.03
C ILE A 114 7.69 -4.73 -8.12
N PRO A 115 7.50 -5.97 -8.65
CA PRO A 115 8.61 -6.87 -8.89
C PRO A 115 9.63 -6.32 -9.90
N ALA A 116 10.91 -6.62 -9.71
CA ALA A 116 11.94 -6.21 -10.64
C ALA A 116 11.64 -6.72 -12.07
N GLY A 117 11.72 -5.81 -13.04
CA GLY A 117 11.54 -6.12 -14.46
C GLY A 117 10.14 -5.94 -15.02
N VAL A 118 9.10 -5.69 -14.20
CA VAL A 118 7.73 -5.45 -14.71
C VAL A 118 7.47 -3.99 -15.11
N SER A 119 8.28 -3.06 -14.60
CA SER A 119 8.23 -1.63 -14.95
C SER A 119 9.60 -1.18 -15.46
N LYS A 120 9.68 -0.72 -16.71
CA LYS A 120 10.92 -0.34 -17.41
C LYS A 120 10.72 0.95 -18.19
N ARG A 121 11.77 1.76 -18.31
CA ARG A 121 11.82 2.87 -19.28
C ARG A 121 12.56 2.43 -20.54
N GLU A 122 12.02 2.73 -21.72
CA GLU A 122 12.57 2.27 -23.01
C GLU A 122 14.02 2.75 -23.27
N GLU A 123 14.40 3.92 -22.74
CA GLU A 123 15.68 4.58 -23.07
C GLU A 123 16.77 4.46 -22.01
N SER A 124 16.56 3.72 -20.91
CA SER A 124 17.59 3.56 -19.87
C SER A 124 18.43 2.31 -20.09
N SER A 125 19.74 2.47 -20.24
CA SER A 125 20.72 1.39 -20.09
C SER A 125 20.58 0.73 -18.72
N THR A 126 19.97 -0.46 -18.62
CA THR A 126 19.99 -1.37 -17.44
C THR A 126 19.64 -0.81 -16.04
N GLU A 127 19.36 0.48 -15.88
CA GLU A 127 19.36 1.20 -14.59
C GLU A 127 18.04 1.91 -14.28
N ALA A 128 17.04 1.93 -15.17
CA ALA A 128 15.69 2.41 -14.84
C ALA A 128 14.67 1.27 -14.78
N PHE A 129 14.97 0.29 -13.95
CA PHE A 129 13.95 -0.62 -13.42
C PHE A 129 13.32 0.04 -12.22
N GLU A 130 11.99 0.19 -12.25
CA GLU A 130 11.24 0.56 -11.05
C GLU A 130 10.82 -0.74 -10.36
N SER A 131 11.25 -0.92 -9.12
CA SER A 131 10.81 -2.00 -8.25
C SER A 131 10.73 -1.50 -6.81
N THR A 132 9.91 -2.16 -5.99
CA THR A 132 9.83 -1.84 -4.56
C THR A 132 11.14 -2.19 -3.89
N GLN A 133 11.94 -1.19 -3.52
CA GLN A 133 13.23 -1.44 -2.87
C GLN A 133 13.06 -1.86 -1.40
N TRP A 134 12.07 -1.29 -0.72
CA TRP A 134 11.74 -1.60 0.66
C TRP A 134 10.29 -1.23 0.97
N VAL A 135 9.77 -1.79 2.06
CA VAL A 135 8.45 -1.48 2.63
C VAL A 135 8.66 -1.07 4.09
N THR A 136 7.96 -0.03 4.54
CA THR A 136 7.98 0.42 5.94
C THR A 136 6.58 0.53 6.52
N ILE A 137 6.40 0.10 7.76
CA ILE A 137 5.16 0.24 8.53
C ILE A 137 5.52 0.91 9.86
N LYS A 138 4.81 1.98 10.22
CA LYS A 138 5.07 2.76 11.44
C LYS A 138 3.93 2.56 12.42
N ASP A 139 4.23 2.01 13.59
CA ASP A 139 3.34 2.07 14.73
C ASP A 139 3.70 3.30 15.57
N ASN A 140 2.92 4.35 15.38
CA ASN A 140 3.12 5.62 16.08
C ASN A 140 2.69 5.57 17.56
N LYS A 141 1.86 4.59 17.95
CA LYS A 141 1.38 4.46 19.33
C LYS A 141 2.44 3.77 20.20
N ASN A 142 3.00 2.69 19.71
CA ASN A 142 4.02 1.91 20.43
C ASN A 142 5.45 2.32 20.06
N LEU A 143 5.61 3.29 19.15
CA LEU A 143 6.90 3.83 18.70
C LEU A 143 7.79 2.73 18.08
N LYS A 144 7.23 1.95 17.16
CA LYS A 144 7.97 0.91 16.42
C LYS A 144 8.00 1.21 14.93
N LEU A 145 9.17 1.05 14.33
CA LEU A 145 9.36 1.13 12.88
C LEU A 145 9.65 -0.28 12.35
N TYR A 146 8.70 -0.83 11.62
CA TYR A 146 8.84 -2.08 10.90
C TYR A 146 9.32 -1.82 9.47
N PHE A 147 10.21 -2.65 8.95
CA PHE A 147 10.64 -2.55 7.56
C PHE A 147 11.08 -3.90 6.97
N ARG A 148 11.02 -4.02 5.64
CA ARG A 148 11.65 -5.12 4.88
C ARG A 148 12.26 -4.58 3.60
N THR A 149 13.27 -5.24 3.07
CA THR A 149 13.91 -4.92 1.79
C THR A 149 13.44 -5.87 0.69
N TYR A 150 13.78 -5.57 -0.56
CA TYR A 150 13.40 -6.40 -1.70
C TYR A 150 13.91 -7.85 -1.58
N ASP A 151 15.16 -8.02 -1.12
CA ASP A 151 15.83 -9.32 -1.04
C ASP A 151 15.50 -10.10 0.25
N CYS A 152 14.74 -9.50 1.18
CA CYS A 152 14.37 -10.13 2.45
C CYS A 152 12.86 -10.01 2.71
N ALA A 153 12.14 -11.14 2.70
CA ALA A 153 10.71 -11.15 2.96
C ALA A 153 10.33 -10.91 4.42
N SER A 154 11.27 -11.06 5.35
CA SER A 154 11.04 -10.87 6.79
C SER A 154 10.92 -9.38 7.15
N LEU A 155 9.99 -9.06 8.05
CA LEU A 155 9.94 -7.75 8.69
C LEU A 155 10.98 -7.66 9.82
N PHE A 156 11.81 -6.64 9.76
CA PHE A 156 12.66 -6.17 10.84
C PHE A 156 11.91 -5.08 11.61
N VAL A 157 12.24 -4.92 12.89
CA VAL A 157 11.65 -3.89 13.75
C VAL A 157 12.75 -3.10 14.45
N VAL A 158 12.57 -1.78 14.48
CA VAL A 158 13.30 -0.87 15.36
C VAL A 158 12.33 -0.42 16.44
N ASP A 159 12.59 -0.79 17.69
CA ASP A 159 11.88 -0.22 18.83
C ASP A 159 12.50 1.14 19.17
N LEU A 160 11.75 2.20 18.90
CA LEU A 160 12.21 3.57 19.12
C LEU A 160 12.25 3.92 20.62
N ASN A 161 11.55 3.17 21.48
CA ASN A 161 11.70 3.34 22.94
C ASN A 161 13.08 2.91 23.43
N GLU A 162 13.73 1.98 22.72
CA GLU A 162 15.07 1.48 23.03
C GLU A 162 16.16 2.20 22.23
N ALA A 163 15.80 3.03 21.26
CA ALA A 163 16.74 3.74 20.42
C ALA A 163 17.52 4.81 21.22
N HIS A 164 18.84 4.86 20.99
CA HIS A 164 19.70 5.89 21.58
C HIS A 164 19.65 7.19 20.77
N TYR A 165 19.07 8.23 21.35
CA TYR A 165 19.03 9.56 20.74
C TYR A 165 20.26 10.39 21.13
N GLY A 166 21.12 10.71 20.16
CA GLY A 166 22.32 11.51 20.36
C GLY A 166 22.89 12.04 19.05
N THR A 167 24.07 12.66 19.11
CA THR A 167 24.75 13.23 17.92
C THR A 167 25.56 12.21 17.13
N LYS A 168 25.66 10.97 17.62
CA LYS A 168 26.37 9.89 16.96
C LYS A 168 25.39 9.12 16.09
N HIS A 169 25.73 8.96 14.81
CA HIS A 169 24.94 8.14 13.88
C HIS A 169 25.30 6.67 14.04
N GLU A 170 24.26 5.83 14.13
CA GLU A 170 24.37 4.37 14.05
C GLU A 170 23.60 3.91 12.83
N SER A 171 24.24 3.08 12.00
CA SER A 171 23.65 2.51 10.79
C SER A 171 23.08 1.13 11.11
N ILE A 172 21.84 0.88 10.67
CA ILE A 172 21.26 -0.46 10.67
C ILE A 172 21.51 -1.06 9.28
N ASP A 173 22.16 -2.22 9.25
CA ASP A 173 22.34 -2.98 8.02
C ASP A 173 21.02 -3.63 7.61
N VAL A 174 20.43 -3.12 6.52
CA VAL A 174 19.12 -3.52 6.00
C VAL A 174 19.21 -4.60 4.92
N ASP A 175 20.39 -4.85 4.37
CA ASP A 175 20.61 -5.81 3.29
C ASP A 175 20.87 -7.20 3.88
N LYS A 176 19.79 -7.82 4.36
CA LYS A 176 19.83 -9.22 4.81
C LYS A 176 19.49 -10.14 3.64
N PRO A 177 20.21 -11.26 3.47
CA PRO A 177 19.88 -12.22 2.44
C PRO A 177 18.52 -12.87 2.72
N PHE A 178 17.86 -13.34 1.66
CA PHE A 178 16.68 -14.19 1.79
C PHE A 178 16.99 -15.39 2.70
N SER A 179 16.12 -15.62 3.68
CA SER A 179 16.18 -16.79 4.55
C SER A 179 14.83 -17.50 4.54
N ALA A 180 14.87 -18.81 4.46
CA ALA A 180 13.71 -19.67 4.70
C ALA A 180 13.96 -20.50 5.97
N ILE A 181 12.89 -20.77 6.71
CA ILE A 181 12.93 -21.70 7.84
C ILE A 181 12.78 -23.11 7.27
N ASP A 182 13.78 -23.97 7.45
CA ASP A 182 13.63 -25.39 7.19
C ASP A 182 12.71 -25.99 8.26
N VAL A 183 11.68 -26.69 7.82
CA VAL A 183 10.62 -27.26 8.68
C VAL A 183 10.71 -28.77 8.79
N LEU A 184 11.78 -29.38 8.26
CA LEU A 184 12.04 -30.82 8.27
C LEU A 184 13.30 -31.20 9.06
#